data_AF-A0A523PZ85-F1
#
_entry.id   AF-A0A523PZ85-F1
#
_cell.length_a   1.000
_cell.length_b   1.000
_cell.length_c   1.000
_cell.angle_alpha   90.00
_cell.angle_beta   90.00
_cell.angle_gamma   90.00
#
_symmetry.space_group_name_H-M   'P 1'
#
loop_
_entity.id
_entity.type
_entity.pdbx_description
1 polymer ?
#
loop_
_entity_poly.entity_id
_entity_poly.type
_entity_poly.pdbx_seq_one_letter_code
_entity_poly.pdbx_strand_id
1 'polypeptide(L)'
;MSLKFVPDPSAWFKDRIFIFVQNTNLNQEDQFYQKLQTQLDESKDLPGKYIYKFIFPNLHSNQQDLQKVFVDFHPIYTQKVSKNAKYLSLTVTIYANSSSQVIDLYKKASKIKGIIML
;
A
#
# COMPACT_ATOMS: atom_id res chain seq x y z
N MET A 1 29.00 -37.61 43.07
CA MET A 1 27.55 -37.35 42.91
C MET A 1 27.41 -36.06 42.10
N SER A 2 27.47 -36.14 40.76
CA SER A 2 27.36 -34.96 39.89
C SER A 2 26.03 -35.01 39.17
N LEU A 3 25.10 -34.14 39.56
CA LEU A 3 23.86 -33.93 38.83
C LEU A 3 24.21 -33.37 37.45
N LYS A 4 23.99 -34.17 36.41
CA LYS A 4 23.97 -33.66 35.04
C LYS A 4 22.69 -32.84 34.90
N PHE A 5 22.86 -31.53 34.80
CA PHE A 5 21.78 -30.61 34.45
C PHE A 5 21.30 -30.99 33.04
N VAL A 6 20.13 -31.59 32.94
CA VAL A 6 19.47 -31.87 31.66
C VAL A 6 18.72 -30.59 31.30
N PRO A 7 19.14 -29.83 30.27
CA PRO A 7 18.39 -28.65 29.85
C PRO A 7 17.03 -29.09 29.30
N ASP A 8 15.98 -28.40 29.75
CA ASP A 8 14.58 -28.61 29.36
C ASP A 8 14.43 -28.62 27.82
N PRO A 9 13.86 -29.69 27.21
CA PRO A 9 13.61 -29.78 25.77
C PRO A 9 12.77 -28.65 25.20
N SER A 10 12.02 -27.92 26.03
CA SER A 10 11.15 -26.81 25.61
C SER A 10 11.92 -25.58 25.10
N ALA A 11 13.21 -25.44 25.44
CA ALA A 11 14.04 -24.28 25.07
C ALA A 11 14.44 -24.25 23.58
N TRP A 12 14.33 -25.35 22.84
CA TRP A 12 14.76 -25.43 21.43
C TRP A 12 13.65 -25.05 20.43
N PHE A 13 12.39 -25.03 20.87
CA PHE A 13 11.24 -24.88 19.98
C PHE A 13 10.74 -23.43 19.86
N LYS A 14 11.02 -22.56 20.83
CA LYS A 14 10.56 -21.16 20.79
C LYS A 14 11.41 -20.27 19.86
N ASP A 15 12.73 -20.49 19.81
CA ASP A 15 13.63 -19.62 19.04
C ASP A 15 13.58 -19.87 17.52
N ARG A 16 13.21 -21.08 17.07
CA ARG A 16 13.10 -21.38 15.63
C ARG A 16 11.81 -20.90 14.98
N ILE A 17 10.73 -20.76 15.74
CA ILE A 17 9.44 -20.29 15.20
C ILE A 17 9.47 -18.76 15.00
N PHE A 18 10.20 -18.03 15.85
CA PHE A 18 10.28 -16.57 15.77
C PHE A 18 11.07 -16.03 14.56
N ILE A 19 12.06 -16.79 14.05
CA ILE A 19 12.88 -16.36 12.90
C ILE A 19 12.13 -16.52 11.56
N PHE A 20 11.19 -17.45 11.45
CA PHE A 20 10.54 -17.74 10.17
C PHE A 20 9.39 -16.77 9.82
N VAL A 21 8.79 -16.10 10.81
CA VAL A 21 7.60 -15.26 10.59
C VAL A 21 7.93 -13.82 10.16
N GLN A 22 9.16 -13.34 10.35
CA GLN A 22 9.53 -11.95 10.04
C GLN A 22 10.07 -11.72 8.61
N ASN A 23 10.35 -12.78 7.83
CA ASN A 23 11.06 -12.66 6.54
C ASN A 23 10.15 -12.71 5.29
N THR A 24 8.84 -12.86 5.43
CA THR A 24 7.93 -13.03 4.28
C THR A 24 7.17 -11.76 3.88
N ASN A 25 7.11 -10.74 4.75
CA ASN A 25 6.26 -9.57 4.50
C ASN A 25 6.96 -8.44 3.73
N LEU A 26 8.25 -8.21 4.00
CA LEU A 26 9.04 -7.14 3.36
C LEU A 26 9.22 -7.38 1.84
N ASN A 27 9.40 -8.63 1.42
CA ASN A 27 9.72 -8.94 0.02
C ASN A 27 8.51 -8.81 -0.93
N GLN A 28 7.27 -8.89 -0.42
CA GLN A 28 6.07 -8.91 -1.28
C GLN A 28 5.65 -7.52 -1.73
N GLU A 29 5.67 -6.53 -0.82
CA GLU A 29 5.32 -5.15 -1.17
C GLU A 29 6.35 -4.52 -2.11
N ASP A 30 7.64 -4.74 -1.83
CA ASP A 30 8.71 -4.24 -2.71
C ASP A 30 8.65 -4.87 -4.10
N GLN A 31 8.31 -6.16 -4.20
CA GLN A 31 8.09 -6.81 -5.50
C GLN A 31 6.89 -6.24 -6.25
N PHE A 32 5.81 -5.88 -5.55
CA PHE A 32 4.64 -5.24 -6.17
C PHE A 32 5.01 -3.87 -6.75
N TYR A 33 5.67 -3.01 -5.96
CA TYR A 33 6.05 -1.68 -6.42
C TYR A 33 7.07 -1.72 -7.55
N GLN A 34 8.04 -2.65 -7.50
CA GLN A 34 8.98 -2.83 -8.61
C GLN A 34 8.27 -3.24 -9.90
N LYS A 35 7.35 -4.20 -9.84
CA LYS A 35 6.55 -4.60 -11.01
C LYS A 35 5.72 -3.45 -11.55
N LEU A 36 5.06 -2.70 -10.67
CA LEU A 36 4.26 -1.54 -11.06
C LEU A 36 5.15 -0.47 -11.72
N GLN A 37 6.33 -0.21 -11.17
CA GLN A 37 7.29 0.74 -11.72
C GLN A 37 7.73 0.33 -13.13
N THR A 38 8.14 -0.93 -13.31
CA THR A 38 8.51 -1.46 -14.63
C THR A 38 7.38 -1.32 -15.63
N GLN A 39 6.14 -1.64 -15.25
CA GLN A 39 4.98 -1.46 -16.14
C GLN A 39 4.79 -0.01 -16.56
N LEU A 40 4.96 0.94 -15.65
CA LEU A 40 4.84 2.37 -15.94
C LEU A 40 5.97 2.88 -16.85
N ASP A 41 7.19 2.39 -16.63
CA ASP A 41 8.35 2.74 -17.46
C ASP A 41 8.22 2.17 -18.88
N GLU A 42 7.65 0.98 -19.03
CA GLU A 42 7.39 0.34 -20.33
C GLU A 42 6.23 1.01 -21.09
N SER A 43 5.22 1.53 -20.38
CA SER A 43 4.00 2.09 -20.98
C SER A 43 4.24 3.33 -21.86
N LYS A 44 5.41 3.99 -21.77
CA LYS A 44 5.75 5.25 -22.48
C LYS A 44 4.72 6.41 -22.34
N ASP A 45 3.75 6.27 -21.45
CA ASP A 45 2.67 7.25 -21.22
C ASP A 45 3.08 8.42 -20.31
N LEU A 46 4.32 8.41 -19.81
CA LEU A 46 4.85 9.43 -18.91
C LEU A 46 5.94 10.26 -19.61
N PRO A 47 5.94 11.60 -19.47
CA PRO A 47 5.06 12.41 -18.61
C PRO A 47 3.64 12.56 -19.19
N GLY A 48 2.62 12.33 -18.34
CA GLY A 48 1.24 12.24 -18.81
C GLY A 48 0.19 12.16 -17.72
N LYS A 49 -1.06 11.99 -18.15
CA LYS A 49 -2.23 11.94 -17.25
C LYS A 49 -2.38 10.53 -16.67
N TYR A 50 -2.29 10.41 -15.34
CA TYR A 50 -2.45 9.15 -14.63
C TYR A 50 -3.69 9.17 -13.73
N ILE A 51 -4.43 8.07 -13.73
CA ILE A 51 -5.69 7.92 -13.00
C ILE A 51 -5.50 6.89 -11.89
N TYR A 52 -5.73 7.31 -10.65
CA TYR A 52 -5.85 6.43 -9.51
C TYR A 52 -7.31 6.20 -9.18
N LYS A 53 -7.64 4.97 -8.81
CA LYS A 53 -8.98 4.61 -8.38
C LYS A 53 -8.95 4.02 -6.99
N PHE A 54 -9.58 4.71 -6.05
CA PHE A 54 -9.67 4.33 -4.66
C PHE A 54 -11.09 3.92 -4.31
N ILE A 55 -11.24 2.92 -3.45
CA ILE A 55 -12.51 2.50 -2.86
C ILE A 55 -12.29 2.41 -1.35
N PHE A 56 -13.13 3.09 -0.58
CA PHE A 56 -13.04 3.11 0.88
C PHE A 56 -14.44 3.19 1.49
N PRO A 57 -14.62 2.77 2.76
CA PRO A 57 -15.88 2.98 3.47
C PRO A 57 -16.17 4.48 3.51
N ASN A 58 -17.46 4.85 3.43
CA ASN A 58 -17.91 6.24 3.38
C ASN A 58 -17.70 6.97 4.74
N LEU A 59 -16.43 7.22 5.08
CA LEU A 59 -15.96 7.92 6.26
C LEU A 59 -15.28 9.21 5.81
N HIS A 60 -15.66 10.34 6.40
CA HIS A 60 -15.13 11.65 6.03
C HIS A 60 -13.60 11.77 6.17
N SER A 61 -12.99 11.08 7.14
CA SER A 61 -11.54 11.11 7.39
C SER A 61 -10.72 10.61 6.19
N ASN A 62 -11.12 9.49 5.59
CA ASN A 62 -10.34 8.82 4.55
C ASN A 62 -10.25 9.66 3.28
N GLN A 63 -11.34 10.35 2.94
CA GLN A 63 -11.38 11.24 1.79
C GLN A 63 -10.46 12.45 1.98
N GLN A 64 -10.50 13.09 3.16
CA GLN A 64 -9.65 14.25 3.44
C GLN A 64 -8.17 13.87 3.42
N ASP A 65 -7.81 12.73 3.99
CA ASP A 65 -6.43 12.27 4.01
C ASP A 65 -5.92 11.92 2.60
N LEU A 66 -6.75 11.29 1.76
CA LEU A 66 -6.41 11.09 0.35
C LEU A 66 -6.21 12.42 -0.37
N GLN A 67 -7.13 13.37 -0.22
CA GLN A 67 -7.03 14.65 -0.91
C GLN A 67 -5.74 15.40 -0.55
N LYS A 68 -5.32 15.36 0.73
CA LYS A 68 -4.04 15.92 1.18
C LYS A 68 -2.82 15.29 0.51
N VAL A 69 -2.83 14.00 0.20
CA VAL A 69 -1.71 13.32 -0.47
C VAL A 69 -1.48 13.88 -1.89
N PHE A 70 -2.55 14.30 -2.56
CA PHE A 70 -2.49 14.73 -3.96
C PHE A 70 -2.55 16.25 -4.15
N VAL A 71 -2.72 17.03 -3.08
CA VAL A 71 -3.01 18.49 -3.15
C VAL A 71 -2.00 19.28 -4.00
N ASP A 72 -0.72 18.92 -3.94
CA ASP A 72 0.37 19.60 -4.66
C ASP A 72 0.39 19.30 -6.17
N PHE A 73 -0.40 18.32 -6.63
CA PHE A 73 -0.37 17.79 -8.00
C PHE A 73 -1.53 18.26 -8.87
N HIS A 74 -2.23 19.33 -8.47
CA HIS A 74 -3.43 19.87 -9.13
C HIS A 74 -4.42 18.77 -9.58
N PRO A 75 -4.86 17.90 -8.66
CA PRO A 75 -5.65 16.72 -8.98
C PRO A 75 -7.09 17.07 -9.38
N ILE A 76 -7.62 16.30 -10.32
CA ILE A 76 -9.05 16.27 -10.64
C ILE A 76 -9.68 15.11 -9.87
N TYR A 77 -10.63 15.44 -8.99
CA TYR A 77 -11.35 14.45 -8.17
C TYR A 77 -12.73 14.14 -8.73
N THR A 78 -13.04 12.86 -8.89
CA THR A 78 -14.38 12.38 -9.19
C THR A 78 -14.79 11.38 -8.12
N GLN A 79 -15.82 11.70 -7.35
CA GLN A 79 -16.36 10.81 -6.33
C GLN A 79 -17.66 10.16 -6.78
N LYS A 80 -17.85 8.88 -6.45
CA LYS A 80 -19.07 8.13 -6.69
C LYS A 80 -19.46 7.33 -5.45
N VAL A 81 -20.67 7.54 -4.96
CA VAL A 81 -21.19 6.80 -3.82
C VAL A 81 -21.78 5.46 -4.30
N SER A 82 -21.54 4.39 -3.54
CA SER A 82 -22.11 3.07 -3.80
C SER A 82 -23.64 3.06 -3.66
N LYS A 83 -24.32 2.07 -4.27
CA LYS A 83 -25.79 1.93 -4.21
C LYS A 83 -26.36 1.94 -2.79
N ASN A 84 -25.60 1.42 -1.81
CA ASN A 84 -26.01 1.33 -0.42
C ASN A 84 -25.32 2.37 0.49
N ALA A 85 -24.63 3.37 -0.08
CA ALA A 85 -23.86 4.39 0.62
C ALA A 85 -22.76 3.89 1.59
N LYS A 86 -22.49 2.58 1.63
CA LYS A 86 -21.46 1.96 2.49
C LYS A 86 -20.04 2.28 2.03
N TYR A 87 -19.82 2.31 0.71
CA TYR A 87 -18.54 2.60 0.09
C TYR A 87 -18.61 3.85 -0.78
N LEU A 88 -17.48 4.55 -0.86
CA LEU A 88 -17.21 5.64 -1.77
C LEU A 88 -16.07 5.24 -2.69
N SER A 89 -16.23 5.50 -3.98
CA SER A 89 -15.17 5.40 -4.98
C SER A 89 -14.66 6.79 -5.30
N LEU A 90 -13.37 7.03 -5.10
CA LEU A 90 -12.70 8.28 -5.47
C LEU A 90 -11.74 8.00 -6.61
N THR A 91 -11.97 8.65 -7.74
CA THR A 91 -11.04 8.68 -8.86
C THR A 91 -10.22 9.96 -8.75
N VAL A 92 -8.91 9.83 -8.67
CA VAL A 92 -7.97 10.96 -8.63
C VAL A 92 -7.18 10.96 -9.90
N THR A 93 -7.23 12.05 -10.65
CA THR A 93 -6.45 12.18 -11.87
C THR A 93 -5.41 13.27 -11.73
N ILE A 94 -4.14 12.94 -11.96
CA ILE A 94 -3.03 13.89 -11.88
C ILE A 94 -2.20 13.86 -13.16
N TYR A 95 -1.35 14.86 -13.33
CA TYR A 95 -0.25 14.80 -14.29
C TYR A 95 0.99 14.25 -13.59
N ALA A 96 1.42 13.05 -13.98
CA ALA A 96 2.60 12.39 -13.44
C ALA A 96 3.78 12.59 -14.40
N ASN A 97 4.93 13.02 -13.86
CA ASN A 97 6.12 13.25 -14.66
C ASN A 97 6.97 11.98 -14.84
N SER A 98 6.94 11.08 -13.85
CA SER A 98 7.74 9.86 -13.84
C SER A 98 7.03 8.73 -13.08
N SER A 99 7.46 7.49 -13.36
CA SER A 99 6.97 6.30 -12.65
C SER A 99 7.25 6.37 -11.15
N SER A 100 8.43 6.86 -10.75
CA SER A 100 8.78 7.06 -9.33
C SER A 100 7.77 7.94 -8.60
N GLN A 101 7.33 9.05 -9.22
CA GLN A 101 6.33 9.93 -8.63
C GLN A 101 5.00 9.21 -8.40
N VAL A 102 4.59 8.34 -9.33
CA VAL A 102 3.39 7.52 -9.20
C VAL A 102 3.52 6.54 -8.04
N ILE A 103 4.65 5.84 -7.95
CA ILE A 103 4.93 4.89 -6.86
C ILE A 103 4.94 5.57 -5.50
N ASP A 104 5.57 6.75 -5.38
CA ASP A 104 5.63 7.50 -4.12
C ASP A 104 4.23 7.92 -3.64
N LEU A 105 3.37 8.38 -4.56
CA LEU A 105 1.99 8.72 -4.25
C LEU A 105 1.18 7.48 -3.85
N TYR A 106 1.40 6.35 -4.53
CA TYR A 106 0.77 5.08 -4.19
C TYR A 106 1.16 4.62 -2.78
N LYS A 107 2.46 4.70 -2.43
CA LYS A 107 2.96 4.40 -1.08
C LYS A 107 2.36 5.32 -0.02
N LYS A 108 2.23 6.62 -0.31
CA LYS A 108 1.58 7.58 0.60
C LYS A 108 0.10 7.26 0.81
N ALA A 109 -0.63 6.96 -0.26
CA ALA A 109 -2.05 6.59 -0.19
C ALA A 109 -2.28 5.26 0.53
N SER A 110 -1.39 4.28 0.33
CA SER A 110 -1.45 2.94 0.97
C SER A 110 -1.39 2.99 2.50
N LYS A 111 -0.76 4.03 3.07
CA LYS A 111 -0.70 4.22 4.54
C LYS A 111 -2.07 4.53 5.15
N ILE A 112 -3.04 4.96 4.34
CA ILE A 112 -4.37 5.31 4.83
C ILE A 112 -5.17 4.02 5.02
N LYS A 113 -5.62 3.80 6.26
CA LYS A 113 -6.28 2.56 6.65
C LYS A 113 -7.65 2.42 5.98
N GLY A 114 -7.93 1.21 5.48
CA GLY A 114 -9.23 0.86 4.91
C GLY A 114 -9.45 1.39 3.49
N ILE A 115 -8.39 1.80 2.80
CA ILE A 115 -8.43 2.15 1.38
C ILE A 115 -8.04 0.95 0.55
N ILE A 116 -8.82 0.69 -0.49
CA ILE A 116 -8.56 -0.29 -1.53
C ILE A 116 -8.19 0.48 -2.78
N MET A 117 -7.09 0.10 -3.42
CA MET A 117 -6.61 0.68 -4.67
C MET A 117 -6.89 -0.31 -5.81
N LEU A 118 -7.37 0.19 -6.95
CA LEU A 118 -7.67 -0.59 -8.16
C LEU A 118 -6.73 -0.22 -9.31
#